data_AF-A0A540MAA9-F1
#
_entry.id   AF-A0A540MAA9-F1
#
_cell.length_a   1.000
_cell.length_b   1.000
_cell.length_c   1.000
_cell.angle_alpha   90.00
_cell.angle_beta   90.00
_cell.angle_gamma   90.00
#
_symmetry.space_group_name_H-M   'P 1'
#
loop_
_entity.id
_entity.type
_entity.pdbx_description
1 polymer ?
#
loop_
_entity_poly.entity_id
_entity_poly.type
_entity_poly.pdbx_seq_one_letter_code
_entity_poly.pdbx_strand_id
1 'polypeptide(L)'
;MKEYMQCATAVEPQWLAEFGSMFCHAKESDNSMLEHKKRQKGEKTVMEADIENLRKARAEAEKESKQKEREKRSKQQQQVAMLGLHQGSSTYLRPKKLGL
;
A
#
# COMPACT_ATOMS: atom_id res chain seq x y z
N MET A 1 -61.81 -10.16 -9.18
CA MET A 1 -62.11 -9.84 -10.61
C MET A 1 -61.26 -10.73 -11.48
N LYS A 2 -61.78 -11.23 -12.60
CA LYS A 2 -61.04 -12.07 -13.55
C LYS A 2 -60.81 -11.23 -14.80
N GLU A 3 -59.55 -11.06 -15.19
CA GLU A 3 -59.18 -10.30 -16.38
C GLU A 3 -59.12 -11.27 -17.56
N TYR A 4 -59.85 -10.94 -18.63
CA TYR A 4 -59.93 -11.75 -19.84
C TYR A 4 -59.28 -10.97 -20.98
N MET A 5 -58.41 -11.63 -21.73
CA MET A 5 -57.82 -11.06 -22.94
C MET A 5 -58.86 -11.09 -24.06
N GLN A 6 -59.11 -9.95 -24.68
CA GLN A 6 -59.97 -9.85 -25.87
C GLN A 6 -59.10 -9.94 -27.13
N CYS A 7 -59.60 -10.64 -28.16
CA CYS A 7 -58.91 -10.84 -29.44
C CYS A 7 -57.58 -11.63 -29.36
N ALA A 8 -57.55 -12.74 -28.63
CA ALA A 8 -56.39 -13.65 -28.61
C ALA A 8 -56.33 -14.51 -29.89
N THR A 9 -55.19 -14.48 -30.59
CA THR A 9 -54.90 -15.36 -31.72
C THR A 9 -53.69 -16.23 -31.40
N ALA A 10 -53.71 -17.51 -31.77
CA ALA A 10 -52.56 -18.38 -31.62
C ALA A 10 -51.45 -17.96 -32.61
N VAL A 11 -50.25 -17.68 -32.09
CA VAL A 11 -49.07 -17.32 -32.88
C VAL A 11 -48.04 -18.43 -32.76
N GLU A 12 -47.38 -18.75 -33.87
CA GLU A 12 -46.30 -19.74 -33.88
C GLU A 12 -45.11 -19.25 -33.04
N PRO A 13 -44.56 -20.07 -32.12
CA PRO A 13 -43.43 -19.67 -31.29
C PRO A 13 -42.20 -19.24 -32.08
N GLN A 14 -42.00 -19.80 -33.29
CA GLN A 14 -40.88 -19.45 -34.16
C GLN A 14 -40.92 -17.97 -34.59
N TRP A 15 -42.10 -17.43 -34.92
CA TRP A 15 -42.23 -16.02 -35.32
C TRP A 15 -41.97 -15.06 -34.16
N LEU A 16 -42.36 -15.42 -32.94
CA LEU A 16 -42.03 -14.65 -31.75
C LEU A 16 -40.53 -14.68 -31.43
N ALA A 17 -39.83 -15.78 -31.74
CA ALA A 17 -38.38 -15.84 -31.58
C ALA A 17 -37.64 -14.97 -32.62
N GLU A 18 -38.10 -14.98 -33.88
CA GLU A 18 -37.50 -14.22 -34.98
C GLU A 18 -37.73 -12.70 -34.83
N PHE A 19 -38.98 -12.27 -34.60
CA PHE A 19 -39.35 -10.84 -34.54
C PHE A 19 -39.44 -10.28 -33.12
N GLY A 20 -39.64 -11.13 -32.11
CA GLY A 20 -39.78 -10.71 -30.71
C GLY A 20 -38.45 -10.44 -30.00
N SER A 21 -37.31 -10.72 -30.63
CA SER A 21 -35.97 -10.39 -30.10
C SER A 21 -35.79 -8.89 -29.81
N MET A 22 -36.50 -8.01 -30.53
CA MET A 22 -36.52 -6.57 -30.27
C MET A 22 -37.39 -6.16 -29.07
N PHE A 23 -38.33 -7.02 -28.66
CA PHE A 23 -39.28 -6.76 -27.56
C PHE A 23 -38.89 -7.48 -26.26
N CYS A 24 -38.19 -8.60 -26.37
CA CYS A 24 -37.68 -9.36 -25.24
C CYS A 24 -36.35 -8.74 -24.78
N HIS A 25 -36.42 -7.77 -23.86
CA HIS A 25 -35.25 -7.38 -23.08
C HIS A 25 -34.88 -8.57 -22.20
N ALA A 26 -33.95 -9.42 -22.65
CA ALA A 26 -33.37 -10.47 -21.83
C ALA A 26 -32.82 -9.78 -20.57
N LYS A 27 -33.46 -10.03 -19.44
CA LYS A 27 -33.15 -9.36 -18.19
C LYS A 27 -31.83 -9.93 -17.68
N GLU A 28 -30.70 -9.38 -18.11
CA GLU A 28 -29.34 -9.77 -17.67
C GLU A 28 -29.07 -9.49 -16.17
N SER A 29 -30.09 -9.10 -15.41
CA SER A 29 -29.98 -8.63 -14.03
C SER A 29 -29.45 -9.67 -13.04
N ASP A 30 -29.51 -10.96 -13.33
CA ASP A 30 -29.02 -12.01 -12.42
C ASP A 30 -27.51 -12.27 -12.52
N ASN A 31 -26.86 -11.89 -13.63
CA ASN A 31 -25.39 -12.01 -13.77
C ASN A 31 -24.64 -10.88 -13.04
N SER A 32 -25.25 -9.69 -12.95
CA SER A 32 -24.63 -8.50 -12.36
C SER A 32 -24.32 -8.66 -10.86
N MET A 33 -25.24 -9.28 -10.10
CA MET A 33 -25.05 -9.49 -8.65
C MET A 33 -23.95 -10.52 -8.36
N LEU A 34 -23.88 -11.60 -9.14
CA LEU A 34 -22.86 -12.64 -8.99
C LEU A 34 -21.46 -12.12 -9.35
N GLU A 35 -21.35 -11.36 -10.43
CA GLU A 35 -20.08 -10.76 -10.87
C GLU A 35 -19.61 -9.67 -9.89
N HIS A 36 -20.53 -8.83 -9.38
CA HIS A 36 -20.19 -7.83 -8.36
C HIS A 36 -19.73 -8.49 -7.04
N LYS A 37 -20.35 -9.60 -6.63
CA LYS A 37 -19.95 -10.38 -5.44
C LYS A 37 -18.58 -11.06 -5.62
N LYS A 38 -18.25 -11.53 -6.83
CA LYS A 38 -16.91 -12.06 -7.14
C LYS A 38 -15.86 -10.94 -7.11
N ARG A 39 -16.16 -9.78 -7.69
CA ARG A 39 -15.25 -8.62 -7.72
C ARG A 39 -14.94 -8.10 -6.32
N GLN A 40 -15.95 -7.96 -5.46
CA GLN A 40 -15.74 -7.55 -4.06
C GLN A 40 -14.87 -8.53 -3.25
N LYS A 41 -14.88 -9.83 -3.58
CA LYS A 41 -14.00 -10.80 -2.92
C LYS A 41 -12.56 -10.69 -3.43
N GLY A 42 -12.36 -10.51 -4.73
CA GLY A 42 -11.03 -10.30 -5.32
C GLY A 42 -10.37 -9.01 -4.82
N GLU A 43 -11.10 -7.89 -4.83
CA GLU A 43 -10.57 -6.58 -4.41
C GLU A 43 -10.15 -6.56 -2.93
N LYS A 44 -10.90 -7.23 -2.05
CA LYS A 44 -10.53 -7.35 -0.62
C LYS A 44 -9.23 -8.13 -0.42
N THR A 45 -9.03 -9.21 -1.17
CA THR A 45 -7.82 -10.06 -1.06
C THR A 45 -6.56 -9.37 -1.59
N VAL A 46 -6.68 -8.51 -2.60
CA VAL A 46 -5.55 -7.72 -3.11
C VAL A 46 -5.18 -6.59 -2.13
N MET A 47 -6.19 -5.91 -1.59
CA MET A 47 -5.98 -4.80 -0.65
C MET A 47 -5.30 -5.25 0.66
N GLU A 48 -5.67 -6.42 1.21
CA GLU A 48 -5.02 -6.95 2.42
C GLU A 48 -3.53 -7.23 2.23
N ALA A 49 -3.14 -7.76 1.07
CA ALA A 49 -1.74 -8.02 0.73
C ALA A 49 -0.92 -6.71 0.63
N ASP A 50 -1.49 -5.68 0.01
CA ASP A 50 -0.84 -4.38 -0.13
C ASP A 50 -0.64 -3.68 1.22
N ILE A 51 -1.64 -3.75 2.11
CA ILE A 51 -1.53 -3.18 3.47
C ILE A 51 -0.44 -3.89 4.28
N GLU A 52 -0.35 -5.22 4.19
CA GLU A 52 0.66 -5.99 4.92
C GLU A 52 2.08 -5.70 4.41
N ASN A 53 2.27 -5.56 3.09
CA ASN A 53 3.55 -5.18 2.51
C ASN A 53 3.97 -3.77 2.94
N LEU A 54 3.04 -2.82 2.97
CA LEU A 54 3.30 -1.45 3.45
C LEU A 54 3.66 -1.41 4.95
N ARG A 55 3.07 -2.29 5.77
CA ARG A 55 3.42 -2.42 7.19
C ARG A 55 4.85 -2.95 7.37
N LYS A 56 5.22 -4.00 6.64
CA LYS A 56 6.58 -4.55 6.67
C LYS A 56 7.62 -3.53 6.21
N ALA A 57 7.34 -2.81 5.11
CA ALA A 57 8.25 -1.79 4.60
C ALA A 57 8.50 -0.66 5.61
N ARG A 58 7.46 -0.18 6.32
CA ARG A 58 7.63 0.83 7.39
C ARG A 58 8.44 0.29 8.56
N ALA A 59 8.18 -0.94 9.00
CA ALA A 59 8.90 -1.54 10.12
C ALA A 59 10.40 -1.70 9.82
N GLU A 60 10.76 -2.12 8.59
CA GLU A 60 12.16 -2.23 8.18
C GLU A 60 12.84 -0.87 8.04
N ALA A 61 12.15 0.14 7.47
CA ALA A 61 12.68 1.50 7.39
C ALA A 61 12.92 2.13 8.78
N GLU A 62 12.04 1.88 9.75
CA GLU A 62 12.21 2.34 11.13
C GLU A 62 13.41 1.66 11.79
N LYS A 63 13.57 0.35 11.63
CA LYS A 63 14.75 -0.38 12.14
C LYS A 63 16.05 0.13 11.53
N GLU A 64 16.08 0.34 10.21
CA GLU A 64 17.27 0.82 9.51
C GLU A 64 17.64 2.24 9.94
N SER A 65 16.66 3.14 10.07
CA SER A 65 16.91 4.51 10.53
C SER A 65 17.45 4.56 11.96
N LYS A 66 16.88 3.75 12.86
CA LYS A 66 17.33 3.61 14.25
C LYS A 66 18.75 3.04 14.36
N GLN A 67 19.10 2.09 13.49
CA GLN A 67 20.45 1.54 13.43
C GLN A 67 21.46 2.59 12.94
N LYS A 68 21.13 3.31 11.86
CA LYS A 68 21.97 4.40 11.34
C LYS A 68 22.17 5.52 12.36
N GLU A 69 21.14 5.86 13.14
CA GLU A 69 21.25 6.87 14.21
C GLU A 69 22.20 6.40 15.33
N ARG A 70 22.08 5.14 15.77
CA ARG A 70 22.96 4.55 16.77
C ARG A 70 24.42 4.53 16.34
N GLU A 71 24.68 4.17 15.09
CA GLU A 71 26.05 4.19 14.52
C GLU A 71 26.62 5.60 14.43
N LYS A 72 25.82 6.59 13.98
CA LYS A 72 26.23 7.99 13.95
C LYS A 72 26.56 8.51 15.36
N ARG A 73 25.72 8.19 16.34
CA ARG A 73 25.93 8.56 17.74
C ARG A 73 27.18 7.91 18.32
N SER A 74 27.44 6.64 18.04
CA SER A 74 28.65 5.94 18.47
C SER A 74 29.91 6.56 17.86
N LYS A 75 29.90 6.85 16.56
CA LYS A 75 31.02 7.54 15.86
C LYS A 75 31.30 8.93 16.44
N GLN A 76 30.25 9.70 16.73
CA GLN A 76 30.40 11.00 17.39
C GLN A 76 30.97 10.88 18.81
N GLN A 77 30.49 9.92 19.60
CA GLN A 77 31.02 9.67 20.96
C GLN A 77 32.49 9.25 20.94
N GLN A 78 32.89 8.41 19.98
CA GLN A 78 34.30 8.01 19.80
C GLN A 78 35.18 9.21 19.39
N GLN A 79 34.71 10.08 18.50
CA GLN A 79 35.44 11.30 18.13
C GLN A 79 35.60 12.26 19.33
N VAL A 80 34.56 12.42 20.15
CA VAL A 80 34.61 13.25 21.36
C VAL A 80 35.58 12.67 22.40
N ALA A 81 35.61 11.35 22.57
CA ALA A 81 36.55 10.67 23.49
C ALA A 81 38.02 10.82 23.05
N MET A 82 38.28 10.82 21.73
CA MET A 82 39.62 11.02 21.16
C MET A 82 40.11 12.48 21.24
N LEU A 83 39.18 13.45 21.09
CA LEU A 83 39.47 14.89 21.20
C LEU A 83 39.93 15.32 22.61
N GLY A 84 39.71 14.48 23.63
CA GLY A 84 40.19 14.70 25.00
C GLY A 84 41.56 14.08 25.32
N LEU A 85 42.17 13.32 24.40
CA LEU A 85 43.36 12.49 24.73
C LEU A 85 44.67 12.96 24.06
N HIS A 86 44.66 14.00 23.22
CA HIS A 86 45.89 14.50 22.59
C HIS A 86 45.98 16.04 22.60
N GLN A 87 46.29 16.61 23.77
CA GLN A 87 47.04 17.86 23.89
C GLN A 87 48.10 17.69 24.99
N GLY A 88 48.92 16.67 24.81
CA GLY A 88 49.98 16.29 25.74
C GLY A 88 51.32 16.13 25.03
N SER A 89 51.71 17.05 24.15
CA SER A 89 53.12 17.36 23.86
C SER A 89 53.22 18.42 22.76
N SER A 90 54.19 19.33 22.90
CA SER A 90 54.58 20.35 21.90
C SER A 90 53.58 21.51 21.80
N THR A 91 53.69 22.60 22.55
CA THR A 91 54.73 23.62 22.35
C THR A 91 54.65 24.66 23.48
N TYR A 92 55.41 24.48 24.56
CA TYR A 92 55.73 25.57 25.47
C TYR A 92 57.22 25.51 25.82
N LEU A 93 58.05 25.91 24.84
CA LEU A 93 59.44 26.27 25.10
C LEU A 93 59.42 27.62 25.83
N ARG A 94 59.31 27.57 27.16
CA ARG A 94 59.52 28.73 28.05
C ARG A 94 61.02 29.10 28.01
N PRO A 95 61.43 30.30 27.57
CA PRO A 95 62.83 30.69 27.66
C PRO A 95 63.22 30.87 29.12
N LYS A 96 64.25 30.15 29.55
CA LYS A 96 64.84 30.27 30.88
C LYS A 96 65.68 31.55 30.89
N LYS A 97 65.21 32.61 31.58
CA LYS A 97 66.00 33.84 31.75
C LYS A 97 67.27 33.52 32.55
N LEU A 98 68.42 33.66 31.92
CA LEU A 98 69.73 33.72 32.55
C LEU A 98 70.00 35.18 32.90
N GLY A 99 70.39 35.44 34.15
CA GLY A 99 70.56 36.78 34.70
C GLY A 99 71.88 37.46 34.36
N LEU A 100 71.86 38.79 34.52
CA LEU A 100 72.91 39.70 34.98
C LEU A 100 72.23 41.01 35.40
#